data_AF-A0A2M7WN89-F1
#
_entry.id   AF-A0A2M7WN89-F1
#
_cell.length_a   1.000
_cell.length_b   1.000
_cell.length_c   1.000
_cell.angle_alpha   90.00
_cell.angle_beta   90.00
_cell.angle_gamma   90.00
#
_symmetry.space_group_name_H-M   'P 1'
#
loop_
_entity.id
_entity.type
_entity.pdbx_description
1 polymer ?
#
loop_
_entity_poly.entity_id
_entity_poly.type
_entity_poly.pdbx_seq_one_letter_code
_entity_poly.pdbx_strand_id
1 'polypeptide(L)'
;IKRLLAYSSVENVGIILIGMGLAMTFAASGHTLIAVLGMIAALYHTINHALFKGMLFMGAGAVMHATGSRDMESMGGLIHRMPVTAVFVLIACISISGLPPFNGFVSEWLTFQTALLTPHLENTLLAALIPFSASMLALAGALAAACFVKLFGIVFQGQARSTAAAQAHEVDGWMQAGMAIPALLCLLLGVLPTLFIPLIESVPQMLVHASLAGSVQPENWLWLTPVNADRASYAAPMMLFGMLILAGLIYWRLHGRGNRILRGAVWSCGHAPLSPRMQYTSTSFSQPLKRIFSGAYLPEVHEGTRYGVHPLVVHTVVYAVHIGDLFYRRLYLPIGRITQIIADRLAYEHERGMHAYLAYIFSTILLLLLWVVQ
;
A
#
# COMPACT_ATOMS: atom_id res chain seq x y z
N ILE A 1 -6.28 -11.70 -3.34
CA ILE A 1 -5.82 -10.84 -2.22
C ILE A 1 -4.30 -10.62 -2.19
N LYS A 2 -3.46 -11.65 -1.99
CA LYS A 2 -2.00 -11.50 -1.77
C LYS A 2 -1.27 -10.59 -2.77
N ARG A 3 -1.56 -10.73 -4.07
CA ARG A 3 -0.97 -9.87 -5.12
C ARG A 3 -1.28 -8.39 -4.94
N LEU A 4 -2.51 -8.03 -4.56
CA LEU A 4 -2.90 -6.65 -4.26
C LEU A 4 -2.09 -6.11 -3.07
N LEU A 5 -1.94 -6.92 -2.01
CA LEU A 5 -1.16 -6.55 -0.84
C LEU A 5 0.33 -6.35 -1.14
N ALA A 6 0.90 -7.16 -2.04
CA ALA A 6 2.30 -7.02 -2.47
C ALA A 6 2.54 -5.72 -3.25
N TYR A 7 1.68 -5.35 -4.20
CA TYR A 7 1.82 -4.09 -4.94
C TYR A 7 1.69 -2.87 -4.03
N SER A 8 0.78 -2.91 -3.07
CA SER A 8 0.68 -1.85 -2.05
C SER A 8 1.81 -1.90 -1.02
N SER A 9 2.64 -2.96 -0.99
CA SER A 9 3.92 -2.88 -0.27
C SER A 9 4.97 -2.10 -1.05
N VAL A 10 5.03 -2.29 -2.36
CA VAL A 10 5.92 -1.50 -3.24
C VAL A 10 5.58 -0.01 -3.14
N GLU A 11 4.30 0.35 -3.17
CA GLU A 11 3.85 1.74 -3.06
C GLU A 11 4.24 2.39 -1.72
N ASN A 12 3.99 1.72 -0.60
CA ASN A 12 4.44 2.18 0.72
C ASN A 12 5.97 2.30 0.87
N VAL A 13 6.75 1.37 0.30
CA VAL A 13 8.21 1.50 0.24
C VAL A 13 8.61 2.75 -0.53
N GLY A 14 7.88 3.08 -1.61
CA GLY A 14 8.02 4.36 -2.30
C GLY A 14 7.83 5.57 -1.39
N ILE A 15 6.82 5.56 -0.50
CA ILE A 15 6.58 6.63 0.47
C ILE A 15 7.76 6.78 1.45
N ILE A 16 8.30 5.66 1.94
CA ILE A 16 9.50 5.66 2.81
C ILE A 16 10.69 6.29 2.08
N LEU A 17 10.91 5.91 0.81
CA LEU A 17 11.99 6.44 -0.01
C LEU A 17 11.80 7.93 -0.34
N ILE A 18 10.56 8.41 -0.52
CA ILE A 18 10.28 9.85 -0.65
C ILE A 18 10.70 10.58 0.62
N GLY A 19 10.27 10.11 1.80
CA GLY A 19 10.65 10.72 3.08
C GLY A 19 12.17 10.74 3.30
N MET A 20 12.84 9.62 3.04
CA MET A 20 14.30 9.51 3.16
C MET A 20 15.03 10.38 2.14
N GLY A 21 14.56 10.42 0.89
CA GLY A 21 15.13 11.26 -0.17
C GLY A 21 15.02 12.75 0.16
N LEU A 22 13.86 13.20 0.66
CA LEU A 22 13.67 14.56 1.15
C LEU A 22 14.62 14.86 2.32
N ALA A 23 14.74 13.94 3.28
CA ALA A 23 15.65 14.09 4.41
C ALA A 23 17.10 14.33 3.97
N MET A 24 17.61 13.49 3.06
CA MET A 24 18.97 13.61 2.53
C MET A 24 19.17 14.89 1.72
N THR A 25 18.16 15.29 0.93
CA THR A 25 18.21 16.51 0.12
C THR A 25 18.31 17.76 1.00
N PHE A 26 17.50 17.84 2.06
CA PHE A 26 17.54 18.97 2.99
C PHE A 26 18.79 18.96 3.88
N ALA A 27 19.28 17.78 4.26
CA ALA A 27 20.55 17.66 5.00
C ALA A 27 21.71 18.22 4.17
N ALA A 28 21.78 17.87 2.88
CA ALA A 28 22.80 18.37 1.96
C ALA A 28 22.67 19.88 1.69
N SER A 29 21.45 20.43 1.76
CA SER A 29 21.18 21.85 1.55
C SER A 29 21.32 22.71 2.83
N GLY A 30 21.74 22.11 3.95
CA GLY A 30 21.92 22.80 5.24
C GLY A 30 20.63 23.06 6.04
N HIS A 31 19.48 22.55 5.59
CA HIS A 31 18.19 22.69 6.27
C HIS A 31 17.93 21.54 7.25
N THR A 32 18.75 21.49 8.31
CA THR A 32 18.82 20.35 9.24
C THR A 32 17.50 20.03 9.95
N LEU A 33 16.70 21.03 10.34
CA LEU A 33 15.41 20.80 11.01
C LEU A 33 14.40 20.04 10.12
N ILE A 34 14.31 20.42 8.85
CA ILE A 34 13.40 19.78 7.87
C ILE A 34 13.96 18.41 7.47
N ALA A 35 15.28 18.27 7.41
CA ALA A 35 15.92 16.99 7.18
C ALA A 35 15.58 15.97 8.27
N VAL A 36 15.63 16.38 9.55
CA VAL A 36 15.21 15.53 10.67
C VAL A 36 13.73 15.16 10.56
N LEU A 37 12.87 16.11 10.20
CA LEU A 37 11.44 15.84 9.98
C LEU A 37 11.21 14.76 8.92
N GLY A 38 11.90 14.86 7.77
CA GLY A 38 11.83 13.86 6.70
C GLY A 38 12.33 12.49 7.12
N MET A 39 13.41 12.45 7.92
CA MET A 39 13.96 11.19 8.43
C MET A 39 13.01 10.54 9.42
N ILE A 40 12.43 11.32 10.35
CA ILE A 40 11.38 10.86 11.26
C ILE A 40 10.19 10.34 10.46
N ALA A 41 9.72 11.06 9.43
CA ALA A 41 8.62 10.63 8.59
C ALA A 41 8.88 9.26 7.95
N ALA A 42 10.08 9.05 7.38
CA ALA A 42 10.47 7.80 6.75
C ALA A 42 10.56 6.62 7.75
N LEU A 43 11.17 6.85 8.91
CA LEU A 43 11.29 5.83 9.96
C LEU A 43 9.91 5.49 10.55
N TYR A 44 9.09 6.51 10.81
CA TYR A 44 7.72 6.34 11.29
C TYR A 44 6.87 5.55 10.29
N HIS A 45 6.96 5.90 8.99
CA HIS A 45 6.27 5.16 7.94
C HIS A 45 6.76 3.71 7.85
N THR A 46 8.05 3.44 8.09
CA THR A 46 8.60 2.07 8.09
C THR A 46 7.97 1.21 9.19
N ILE A 47 7.86 1.75 10.42
CA ILE A 47 7.19 1.07 11.54
C ILE A 47 5.70 0.87 11.22
N ASN A 48 5.05 1.92 10.74
CA ASN A 48 3.63 1.84 10.39
C ASN A 48 3.38 0.78 9.33
N HIS A 49 4.21 0.77 8.29
CA HIS A 49 4.18 -0.21 7.22
C HIS A 49 4.23 -1.63 7.76
N ALA A 50 5.19 -1.92 8.64
CA ALA A 50 5.31 -3.24 9.26
C ALA A 50 4.04 -3.64 10.02
N LEU A 51 3.44 -2.72 10.78
CA LEU A 51 2.24 -2.97 11.58
C LEU A 51 0.99 -3.23 10.74
N PHE A 52 0.58 -2.27 9.91
CA PHE A 52 -0.66 -2.43 9.15
C PHE A 52 -0.53 -3.44 8.01
N LYS A 53 0.65 -3.61 7.39
CA LYS A 53 0.84 -4.69 6.41
C LYS A 53 0.86 -6.04 7.06
N GLY A 54 1.55 -6.18 8.19
CA GLY A 54 1.54 -7.41 8.97
C GLY A 54 0.11 -7.83 9.25
N MET A 55 -0.71 -6.91 9.76
CA MET A 55 -2.13 -7.13 10.02
C MET A 55 -2.93 -7.48 8.75
N LEU A 56 -2.72 -6.78 7.62
CA LEU A 56 -3.39 -7.10 6.36
C LEU A 56 -3.04 -8.50 5.83
N PHE A 57 -1.79 -8.93 5.97
CA PHE A 57 -1.37 -10.28 5.60
C PHE A 57 -1.90 -11.35 6.55
N MET A 58 -1.96 -11.06 7.86
CA MET A 58 -2.63 -11.92 8.85
C MET A 58 -4.12 -12.06 8.53
N GLY A 59 -4.82 -10.95 8.25
CA GLY A 59 -6.23 -10.97 7.86
C GLY A 59 -6.48 -11.68 6.53
N ALA A 60 -5.59 -11.51 5.53
CA ALA A 60 -5.66 -12.29 4.30
C ALA A 60 -5.40 -13.79 4.54
N GLY A 61 -4.56 -14.14 5.52
CA GLY A 61 -4.33 -15.50 6.00
C GLY A 61 -5.56 -16.07 6.68
N ALA A 62 -6.22 -15.30 7.55
CA ALA A 62 -7.46 -15.67 8.21
C ALA A 62 -8.60 -15.93 7.21
N VAL A 63 -8.80 -15.04 6.24
CA VAL A 63 -9.79 -15.23 5.17
C VAL A 63 -9.47 -16.47 4.34
N MET A 64 -8.19 -16.73 4.02
CA MET A 64 -7.79 -17.92 3.29
C MET A 64 -8.01 -19.20 4.11
N HIS A 65 -7.76 -19.17 5.42
CA HIS A 65 -8.00 -20.31 6.30
C HIS A 65 -9.49 -20.65 6.37
N ALA A 66 -10.35 -19.65 6.51
CA ALA A 66 -11.79 -19.84 6.62
C ALA A 66 -12.50 -20.19 5.29
N THR A 67 -11.98 -19.72 4.14
CA THR A 67 -12.64 -19.88 2.83
C THR A 67 -11.92 -20.84 1.88
N GLY A 68 -10.67 -21.21 2.15
CA GLY A 68 -9.82 -21.98 1.24
C GLY A 68 -9.44 -21.27 -0.07
N SER A 69 -9.90 -20.03 -0.29
CA SER A 69 -9.69 -19.29 -1.54
C SER A 69 -8.74 -18.11 -1.37
N ARG A 70 -8.03 -17.78 -2.44
CA ARG A 70 -7.18 -16.57 -2.55
C ARG A 70 -7.78 -15.52 -3.47
N ASP A 71 -8.84 -15.91 -4.19
CA ASP A 71 -9.49 -15.12 -5.22
C ASP A 71 -10.55 -14.22 -4.60
N MET A 72 -10.49 -12.92 -4.90
CA MET A 72 -11.47 -11.96 -4.39
C MET A 72 -12.82 -12.09 -5.11
N GLU A 73 -12.83 -12.62 -6.34
CA GLU A 73 -14.05 -12.77 -7.13
C GLU A 73 -15.00 -13.83 -6.55
N SER A 74 -14.47 -14.78 -5.76
CA SER A 74 -15.25 -15.83 -5.09
C SER A 74 -15.70 -15.47 -3.66
N MET A 75 -15.27 -14.33 -3.14
CA MET A 75 -15.52 -13.89 -1.76
C MET A 75 -16.77 -13.00 -1.67
N GLY A 76 -17.10 -12.46 -0.49
CA GLY A 76 -18.22 -11.55 -0.25
C GLY A 76 -18.96 -11.90 1.04
N GLY A 77 -19.54 -10.89 1.69
CA GLY A 77 -20.38 -11.06 2.88
C GLY A 77 -19.69 -11.63 4.13
N LEU A 78 -18.35 -11.67 4.15
CA LEU A 78 -17.59 -12.26 5.26
C LEU A 78 -17.74 -11.49 6.57
N ILE A 79 -18.19 -10.22 6.56
CA ILE A 79 -18.40 -9.45 7.80
C ILE A 79 -19.38 -10.12 8.77
N HIS A 80 -20.32 -10.92 8.26
CA HIS A 80 -21.29 -11.65 9.09
C HIS A 80 -20.74 -12.98 9.62
N ARG A 81 -19.72 -13.55 8.98
CA ARG A 81 -19.12 -14.84 9.34
C ARG A 81 -17.84 -14.71 10.13
N MET A 82 -17.10 -13.62 9.90
CA MET A 82 -15.83 -13.30 10.51
C MET A 82 -15.82 -11.84 11.00
N PRO A 83 -16.74 -11.44 11.91
CA PRO A 83 -16.90 -10.05 12.32
C PRO A 83 -15.66 -9.47 13.00
N VAL A 84 -14.92 -10.27 13.78
CA VAL A 84 -13.73 -9.81 14.50
C VAL A 84 -12.58 -9.60 13.51
N THR A 85 -12.36 -10.57 12.62
CA THR A 85 -11.37 -10.42 11.54
C THR A 85 -11.72 -9.23 10.64
N ALA A 86 -13.00 -9.01 10.34
CA ALA A 86 -13.43 -7.86 9.54
C ALA A 86 -13.08 -6.52 10.21
N VAL A 87 -13.26 -6.39 11.52
CA VAL A 87 -12.88 -5.16 12.25
C VAL A 87 -11.37 -4.92 12.18
N PHE A 88 -10.54 -5.94 12.39
CA PHE A 88 -9.08 -5.77 12.30
C PHE A 88 -8.62 -5.43 10.88
N VAL A 89 -9.15 -6.12 9.87
CA VAL A 89 -8.82 -5.79 8.47
C VAL A 89 -9.30 -4.39 8.10
N LEU A 90 -10.45 -3.94 8.62
CA LEU A 90 -10.93 -2.58 8.42
C LEU A 90 -9.97 -1.56 9.05
N ILE A 91 -9.55 -1.78 10.29
CA ILE A 91 -8.54 -0.93 10.97
C ILE A 91 -7.27 -0.85 10.12
N ALA A 92 -6.78 -1.99 9.62
CA ALA A 92 -5.61 -2.02 8.77
C ALA A 92 -5.82 -1.28 7.44
N CYS A 93 -7.00 -1.40 6.82
CA CYS A 93 -7.39 -0.70 5.60
C CYS A 93 -7.46 0.82 5.80
N ILE A 94 -8.00 1.29 6.92
CA ILE A 94 -8.06 2.72 7.25
C ILE A 94 -6.64 3.24 7.52
N SER A 95 -5.85 2.50 8.29
CA SER A 95 -4.46 2.81 8.62
C SER A 95 -3.56 2.94 7.39
N ILE A 96 -3.57 1.96 6.47
CA ILE A 96 -2.77 2.02 5.23
C ILE A 96 -3.26 3.06 4.23
N SER A 97 -4.52 3.49 4.31
CA SER A 97 -5.08 4.53 3.42
C SER A 97 -4.78 5.94 3.92
N GLY A 98 -3.91 6.08 4.92
CA GLY A 98 -3.54 7.38 5.49
C GLY A 98 -4.73 8.10 6.13
N LEU A 99 -5.71 7.38 6.68
CA LEU A 99 -6.88 8.02 7.29
C LEU A 99 -6.67 8.24 8.79
N PRO A 100 -6.98 9.44 9.30
CA PRO A 100 -7.01 9.65 10.73
C PRO A 100 -8.12 8.83 11.39
N PRO A 101 -7.97 8.42 12.66
CA PRO A 101 -6.93 8.77 13.64
C PRO A 101 -5.73 7.80 13.66
N PHE A 102 -5.47 7.07 12.58
CA PHE A 102 -4.47 5.98 12.57
C PHE A 102 -3.07 6.45 12.16
N ASN A 103 -2.09 5.64 12.52
CA ASN A 103 -0.66 5.91 12.33
C ASN A 103 -0.23 6.25 10.90
N GLY A 104 -0.82 5.61 9.86
CA GLY A 104 -0.46 5.88 8.48
C GLY A 104 -0.65 7.35 8.08
N PHE A 105 -1.71 8.00 8.58
CA PHE A 105 -1.95 9.43 8.39
C PHE A 105 -0.80 10.26 8.95
N VAL A 106 -0.32 9.93 10.15
CA VAL A 106 0.76 10.69 10.80
C VAL A 106 2.03 10.66 9.97
N SER A 107 2.47 9.47 9.52
CA SER A 107 3.67 9.36 8.70
C SER A 107 3.56 10.10 7.37
N GLU A 108 2.44 9.95 6.66
CA GLU A 108 2.24 10.64 5.38
C GLU A 108 2.14 12.15 5.56
N TRP A 109 1.46 12.60 6.62
CA TRP A 109 1.39 14.02 6.97
C TRP A 109 2.78 14.59 7.23
N LEU A 110 3.64 13.90 7.98
CA LEU A 110 5.03 14.32 8.20
C LEU A 110 5.84 14.37 6.89
N THR A 111 5.63 13.42 5.98
CA THR A 111 6.25 13.45 4.65
C THR A 111 5.76 14.64 3.83
N PHE A 112 4.45 14.93 3.85
CA PHE A 112 3.89 16.12 3.21
C PHE A 112 4.45 17.41 3.81
N GLN A 113 4.54 17.52 5.13
CA GLN A 113 5.13 18.68 5.79
C GLN A 113 6.59 18.88 5.38
N THR A 114 7.36 17.80 5.27
CA THR A 114 8.74 17.86 4.78
C THR A 114 8.81 18.39 3.35
N ALA A 115 7.90 17.95 2.47
CA ALA A 115 7.88 18.41 1.08
C ALA A 115 7.30 19.84 0.90
N LEU A 116 6.30 20.22 1.69
CA LEU A 116 5.58 21.50 1.53
C LEU A 116 6.22 22.67 2.28
N LEU A 117 6.94 22.41 3.38
CA LEU A 117 7.66 23.44 4.14
C LEU A 117 9.04 23.77 3.54
N THR A 118 9.23 23.48 2.25
CA THR A 118 10.48 23.71 1.52
C THR A 118 10.87 25.20 1.53
N PRO A 119 12.02 25.58 2.13
CA PRO A 119 12.58 26.91 2.00
C PRO A 119 13.02 27.17 0.55
N HIS A 120 13.29 28.42 0.19
CA HIS A 120 13.79 28.74 -1.15
C HIS A 120 15.11 28.01 -1.42
N LEU A 121 15.06 27.04 -2.33
CA LEU A 121 16.22 26.30 -2.82
C LEU A 121 16.79 27.01 -4.05
N GLU A 122 18.11 27.20 -4.09
CA GLU A 122 18.79 27.80 -5.25
C GLU A 122 18.79 26.88 -6.47
N ASN A 123 18.65 25.56 -6.27
CA ASN A 123 18.66 24.57 -7.34
C ASN A 123 17.25 24.38 -7.95
N THR A 124 17.08 24.84 -9.18
CA THR A 124 15.82 24.73 -9.96
C THR A 124 15.30 23.30 -10.10
N LEU A 125 16.20 22.31 -10.24
CA LEU A 125 15.77 20.91 -10.37
C LEU A 125 15.16 20.40 -9.05
N LEU A 126 15.78 20.69 -7.91
CA LEU A 126 15.24 20.31 -6.61
C LEU A 126 13.93 21.04 -6.31
N ALA A 127 13.84 22.32 -6.67
CA ALA A 127 12.63 23.12 -6.53
C ALA A 127 11.45 22.55 -7.34
N ALA A 128 11.69 21.86 -8.46
CA ALA A 128 10.66 21.17 -9.24
C ALA A 128 10.37 19.74 -8.74
N LEU A 129 11.39 18.99 -8.32
CA LEU A 129 11.25 17.59 -7.90
C LEU A 129 10.49 17.43 -6.58
N ILE A 130 10.62 18.38 -5.64
CA ILE A 130 9.97 18.27 -4.33
C ILE A 130 8.43 18.41 -4.42
N PRO A 131 7.85 19.42 -5.09
CA PRO A 131 6.40 19.47 -5.32
C PRO A 131 5.89 18.29 -6.14
N PHE A 132 6.71 17.78 -7.07
CA PHE A 132 6.39 16.59 -7.84
C PHE A 132 6.29 15.35 -6.95
N SER A 133 7.23 15.15 -6.01
CA SER A 133 7.18 14.01 -5.08
C SER A 133 5.98 14.09 -4.14
N ALA A 134 5.61 15.29 -3.65
CA ALA A 134 4.38 15.49 -2.88
C ALA A 134 3.12 15.17 -3.71
N SER A 135 3.10 15.57 -4.99
CA SER A 135 1.98 15.25 -5.89
C SER A 135 1.86 13.74 -6.16
N MET A 136 2.99 13.05 -6.32
CA MET A 136 3.02 11.59 -6.46
C MET A 136 2.58 10.88 -5.18
N LEU A 137 2.97 11.39 -4.01
CA LEU A 137 2.48 10.89 -2.72
C LEU A 137 0.95 11.04 -2.60
N ALA A 138 0.39 12.19 -2.96
CA ALA A 138 -1.05 12.42 -2.95
C ALA A 138 -1.81 11.49 -3.91
N LEU A 139 -1.28 11.30 -5.12
CA LEU A 139 -1.84 10.35 -6.09
C LEU A 139 -1.78 8.91 -5.57
N ALA A 140 -0.65 8.51 -4.97
CA ALA A 140 -0.48 7.19 -4.36
C ALA A 140 -1.51 6.96 -3.25
N GLY A 141 -1.68 7.92 -2.33
CA GLY A 141 -2.67 7.85 -1.25
C GLY A 141 -4.11 7.72 -1.77
N ALA A 142 -4.48 8.47 -2.81
CA ALA A 142 -5.80 8.37 -3.43
C ALA A 142 -6.06 6.99 -4.07
N LEU A 143 -5.05 6.44 -4.77
CA LEU A 143 -5.12 5.11 -5.36
C LEU A 143 -5.13 4.01 -4.28
N ALA A 144 -4.38 4.18 -3.19
CA ALA A 144 -4.38 3.30 -2.03
C ALA A 144 -5.77 3.25 -1.39
N ALA A 145 -6.38 4.40 -1.13
CA ALA A 145 -7.73 4.48 -0.59
C ALA A 145 -8.75 3.74 -1.49
N ALA A 146 -8.73 3.98 -2.81
CA ALA A 146 -9.59 3.26 -3.75
C ALA A 146 -9.33 1.73 -3.74
N CYS A 147 -8.07 1.33 -3.62
CA CYS A 147 -7.64 -0.06 -3.57
C CYS A 147 -8.13 -0.77 -2.28
N PHE A 148 -8.06 -0.12 -1.12
CA PHE A 148 -8.48 -0.71 0.14
C PHE A 148 -9.98 -0.62 0.39
N VAL A 149 -10.67 0.39 -0.17
CA VAL A 149 -12.14 0.37 -0.31
C VAL A 149 -12.57 -0.84 -1.14
N LYS A 150 -11.90 -1.11 -2.27
CA LYS A 150 -12.15 -2.31 -3.07
C LYS A 150 -11.90 -3.58 -2.27
N LEU A 151 -10.77 -3.68 -1.58
CA LEU A 151 -10.41 -4.87 -0.81
C LEU A 151 -11.46 -5.18 0.25
N PHE A 152 -11.79 -4.19 1.09
CA PHE A 152 -12.73 -4.38 2.17
C PHE A 152 -14.16 -4.61 1.65
N GLY A 153 -14.62 -3.78 0.71
CA GLY A 153 -15.96 -3.84 0.13
C GLY A 153 -16.25 -5.15 -0.59
N ILE A 154 -15.31 -5.66 -1.41
CA ILE A 154 -15.53 -6.88 -2.19
C ILE A 154 -15.44 -8.15 -1.33
N VAL A 155 -14.55 -8.17 -0.34
CA VAL A 155 -14.29 -9.36 0.49
C VAL A 155 -15.30 -9.48 1.64
N PHE A 156 -15.55 -8.40 2.37
CA PHE A 156 -16.33 -8.44 3.62
C PHE A 156 -17.78 -8.01 3.46
N GLN A 157 -18.09 -7.12 2.50
CA GLN A 157 -19.47 -6.64 2.29
C GLN A 157 -20.19 -7.41 1.16
N GLY A 158 -21.48 -7.11 0.97
CA GLY A 158 -22.34 -7.76 0.00
C GLY A 158 -22.79 -9.15 0.43
N GLN A 159 -23.23 -9.96 -0.54
CA GLN A 159 -23.62 -11.36 -0.33
C GLN A 159 -22.44 -12.31 -0.60
N ALA A 160 -22.46 -13.48 0.03
CA ALA A 160 -21.48 -14.53 -0.24
C ALA A 160 -21.61 -15.03 -1.69
N ARG A 161 -20.53 -14.91 -2.48
CA ARG A 161 -20.50 -15.35 -3.89
C ARG A 161 -20.21 -16.84 -4.06
N SER A 162 -19.63 -17.49 -3.05
CA SER A 162 -19.31 -18.92 -3.07
C SER A 162 -19.87 -19.64 -1.84
N THR A 163 -20.04 -20.94 -1.95
CA THR A 163 -20.41 -21.82 -0.82
C THR A 163 -19.38 -21.75 0.29
N ALA A 164 -18.09 -21.69 -0.06
CA ALA A 164 -17.01 -21.54 0.90
C ALA A 164 -17.08 -20.21 1.67
N ALA A 165 -17.38 -19.08 1.01
CA ALA A 165 -17.61 -17.82 1.70
C ALA A 165 -18.86 -17.86 2.59
N ALA A 166 -19.92 -18.55 2.14
CA ALA A 166 -21.16 -18.71 2.90
C ALA A 166 -21.01 -19.64 4.12
N GLN A 167 -20.04 -20.57 4.11
CA GLN A 167 -19.76 -21.49 5.22
C GLN A 167 -18.53 -21.08 6.03
N ALA A 168 -17.92 -19.94 5.73
CA ALA A 168 -16.79 -19.42 6.48
C ALA A 168 -17.13 -19.30 7.97
N HIS A 169 -16.10 -19.50 8.79
CA HIS A 169 -16.16 -19.33 10.23
C HIS A 169 -15.04 -18.39 10.67
N GLU A 170 -15.20 -17.81 11.86
CA GLU A 170 -14.17 -16.99 12.46
C GLU A 170 -12.92 -17.82 12.79
N VAL A 171 -11.75 -17.18 12.76
CA VAL A 171 -10.49 -17.81 13.16
C VAL A 171 -10.37 -17.92 14.68
N ASP A 172 -9.45 -18.76 15.14
CA ASP A 172 -9.20 -18.98 16.56
C ASP A 172 -8.65 -17.72 17.27
N GLY A 173 -8.74 -17.73 18.61
CA GLY A 173 -8.35 -16.58 19.43
C GLY A 173 -6.88 -16.19 19.29
N TRP A 174 -5.97 -17.12 18.95
CA TRP A 174 -4.56 -16.80 18.76
C TRP A 174 -4.31 -16.03 17.47
N MET A 175 -4.96 -16.39 16.36
CA MET A 175 -4.90 -15.59 15.14
C MET A 175 -5.53 -14.21 15.35
N GLN A 176 -6.62 -14.12 16.12
CA GLN A 176 -7.23 -12.83 16.47
C GLN A 176 -6.29 -11.98 17.34
N ALA A 177 -5.65 -12.56 18.35
CA ALA A 177 -4.69 -11.86 19.21
C ALA A 177 -3.50 -11.34 18.39
N GLY A 178 -3.02 -12.14 17.43
CA GLY A 178 -1.99 -11.72 16.48
C GLY A 178 -2.35 -10.49 15.65
N MET A 179 -3.64 -10.32 15.31
CA MET A 179 -4.15 -9.12 14.63
C MET A 179 -4.47 -7.97 15.59
N ALA A 180 -4.89 -8.27 16.83
CA ALA A 180 -5.27 -7.28 17.83
C ALA A 180 -4.09 -6.41 18.27
N ILE A 181 -2.90 -7.02 18.44
CA ILE A 181 -1.67 -6.31 18.85
C ILE A 181 -1.31 -5.20 17.84
N PRO A 182 -1.10 -5.48 16.54
CA PRO A 182 -0.81 -4.43 15.58
C PRO A 182 -2.00 -3.47 15.40
N ALA A 183 -3.26 -3.91 15.58
CA ALA A 183 -4.42 -3.01 15.52
C ALA A 183 -4.38 -1.93 16.61
N LEU A 184 -4.08 -2.34 17.85
CA LEU A 184 -3.90 -1.42 18.96
C LEU A 184 -2.71 -0.49 18.70
N LEU A 185 -1.57 -1.03 18.25
CA LEU A 185 -0.39 -0.21 17.95
C LEU A 185 -0.65 0.80 16.83
N CYS A 186 -1.35 0.43 15.75
CA CYS A 186 -1.72 1.37 14.69
C CYS A 186 -2.58 2.53 15.20
N LEU A 187 -3.47 2.29 16.17
CA LEU A 187 -4.26 3.34 16.80
C LEU A 187 -3.41 4.19 17.76
N LEU A 188 -2.60 3.56 18.62
CA LEU A 188 -1.74 4.27 19.58
C LEU A 188 -0.72 5.17 18.89
N LEU A 189 -0.05 4.68 17.83
CA LEU A 189 0.86 5.48 17.01
C LEU A 189 0.11 6.56 16.22
N GLY A 190 -1.19 6.41 15.96
CA GLY A 190 -1.99 7.45 15.32
C GLY A 190 -2.38 8.58 16.28
N VAL A 191 -2.77 8.23 17.51
CA VAL A 191 -3.34 9.14 18.51
C VAL A 191 -2.26 9.80 19.38
N LEU A 192 -1.17 9.09 19.68
CA LEU A 192 -0.11 9.55 20.58
C LEU A 192 1.27 9.61 19.88
N PRO A 193 1.40 10.22 18.69
CA PRO A 193 2.67 10.23 17.95
C PRO A 193 3.78 10.95 18.72
N THR A 194 3.43 11.94 19.54
CA THR A 194 4.35 12.71 20.39
C THR A 194 5.11 11.86 21.40
N LEU A 195 4.53 10.72 21.84
CA LEU A 195 5.22 9.78 22.72
C LEU A 195 6.20 8.89 21.97
N PHE A 196 5.94 8.59 20.69
CA PHE A 196 6.75 7.66 19.89
C PHE A 196 7.89 8.34 19.14
N ILE A 197 7.70 9.59 18.68
CA ILE A 197 8.71 10.33 17.92
C ILE A 197 10.06 10.44 18.66
N PRO A 198 10.11 10.77 19.98
CA PRO A 198 11.38 10.85 20.70
C PRO A 198 12.16 9.53 20.73
N LEU A 199 11.49 8.37 20.69
CA LEU A 199 12.17 7.07 20.67
C LEU A 199 12.94 6.84 19.36
N ILE A 200 12.38 7.30 18.24
CA ILE A 200 13.01 7.16 16.92
C ILE A 200 13.95 8.32 16.58
N GLU A 201 13.90 9.41 17.34
CA GLU A 201 14.70 10.62 17.12
C GLU A 201 16.21 10.41 17.34
N SER A 202 16.58 9.40 18.11
CA SER A 202 17.98 8.98 18.29
C SER A 202 18.70 8.75 16.96
N VAL A 203 18.00 8.24 15.94
CA VAL A 203 18.57 7.97 14.61
C VAL A 203 18.86 9.25 13.83
N PRO A 204 17.91 10.18 13.61
CA PRO A 204 18.19 11.49 13.03
C PRO A 204 19.25 12.29 13.79
N GLN A 205 19.31 12.21 15.12
CA GLN A 205 20.35 12.89 15.89
C GLN A 205 21.75 12.38 15.55
N MET A 206 21.91 11.07 15.32
CA MET A 206 23.18 10.49 14.89
C MET A 206 23.53 10.80 13.44
N LEU A 207 22.55 10.84 12.54
CA LEU A 207 22.78 10.96 11.09
C LEU A 207 22.76 12.40 10.56
N VAL A 208 21.94 13.27 11.13
CA VAL A 208 21.69 14.65 10.68
C VAL A 208 22.21 15.66 11.70
N HIS A 209 22.64 15.21 12.90
CA HIS A 209 23.15 16.06 13.98
C HIS A 209 22.18 17.17 14.43
N ALA A 210 20.88 16.91 14.33
CA ALA A 210 19.82 17.82 14.74
C ALA A 210 18.69 17.07 15.45
N SER A 211 17.89 17.82 16.22
CA SER A 211 16.85 17.30 17.10
C SER A 211 15.57 18.12 16.97
N LEU A 212 14.43 17.45 17.00
CA LEU A 212 13.09 18.02 17.13
C LEU A 212 12.63 18.13 18.60
N ALA A 213 13.44 17.70 19.57
CA ALA A 213 13.08 17.66 20.99
C ALA A 213 12.72 19.05 21.58
N GLY A 214 13.20 20.15 20.99
CA GLY A 214 12.80 21.50 21.37
C GLY A 214 11.41 21.92 20.88
N SER A 215 10.93 21.34 19.78
CA SER A 215 9.63 21.63 19.14
C SER A 215 8.53 20.61 19.47
N VAL A 216 8.89 19.44 20.00
CA VAL A 216 7.98 18.43 20.56
C VAL A 216 8.16 18.39 22.07
N GLN A 217 7.52 19.33 22.79
CA GLN A 217 7.59 19.33 24.25
C GLN A 217 6.68 18.25 24.86
N PRO A 218 7.16 17.44 25.83
CA PRO A 218 6.35 16.40 26.49
C PRO A 218 5.07 16.93 27.16
N GLU A 219 5.11 18.18 27.63
CA GLU A 219 3.96 18.84 28.27
C GLU A 219 2.81 19.12 27.29
N ASN A 220 3.10 19.15 25.98
CA ASN A 220 2.14 19.42 24.92
C ASN A 220 1.83 18.18 24.06
N TRP A 221 1.64 17.02 24.71
CA TRP A 221 1.31 15.73 24.07
C TRP A 221 0.10 15.80 23.11
N LEU A 222 -0.78 16.78 23.33
CA LEU A 222 -1.96 17.06 22.52
C LEU A 222 -1.65 17.56 21.11
N TRP A 223 -0.52 18.24 20.91
CA TRP A 223 -0.21 18.93 19.66
C TRP A 223 1.13 18.46 19.08
N LEU A 224 1.11 18.00 17.85
CA LEU A 224 2.31 17.78 17.05
C LEU A 224 2.63 19.07 16.29
N THR A 225 3.62 19.83 16.76
CA THR A 225 4.09 21.10 16.18
C THR A 225 5.50 20.97 15.61
N PRO A 226 5.67 20.33 14.44
CA PRO A 226 7.00 19.95 13.96
C PRO A 226 7.90 21.14 13.61
N VAL A 227 7.34 22.24 13.08
CA VAL A 227 8.13 23.40 12.62
C VAL A 227 7.54 24.74 13.04
N ASN A 228 6.23 24.98 12.85
CA ASN A 228 5.55 26.21 13.25
C ASN A 228 4.12 25.91 13.72
N ALA A 229 3.72 26.47 14.87
CA ALA A 229 2.39 26.28 15.46
C ALA A 229 1.25 26.79 14.55
N ASP A 230 1.49 27.80 13.73
CA ASP A 230 0.45 28.40 12.87
C ASP A 230 0.24 27.66 11.55
N ARG A 231 1.18 26.80 11.13
CA ARG A 231 1.15 26.19 9.77
C ARG A 231 1.07 24.66 9.77
N ALA A 232 1.55 23.99 10.81
CA ALA A 232 1.81 22.55 10.76
C ALA A 232 1.28 21.77 11.99
N SER A 233 0.43 22.41 12.80
CA SER A 233 -0.12 21.81 14.02
C SER A 233 -1.13 20.71 13.73
N TYR A 234 -0.88 19.51 14.26
CA TYR A 234 -1.84 18.40 14.23
C TYR A 234 -2.14 17.91 15.66
N ALA A 235 -3.41 18.01 16.07
CA ALA A 235 -3.88 17.54 17.38
C ALA A 235 -4.61 16.20 17.26
N ALA A 236 -3.85 15.10 17.19
CA ALA A 236 -4.39 13.76 16.94
C ALA A 236 -5.49 13.33 17.94
N PRO A 237 -5.32 13.53 19.28
CA PRO A 237 -6.37 13.18 20.24
C PRO A 237 -7.64 13.99 20.04
N MET A 238 -7.52 15.30 19.81
CA MET A 238 -8.68 16.17 19.56
C MET A 238 -9.42 15.77 18.30
N MET A 239 -8.70 15.37 17.25
CA MET A 239 -9.32 14.94 16.02
C MET A 239 -10.07 13.61 16.19
N LEU A 240 -9.52 12.66 16.95
CA LEU A 240 -10.25 11.45 17.35
C LEU A 240 -11.53 11.81 18.13
N PHE A 241 -11.43 12.67 19.15
CA PHE A 241 -12.61 13.11 19.92
C PHE A 241 -13.65 13.79 19.03
N GLY A 242 -13.22 14.68 18.12
CA GLY A 242 -14.10 15.33 17.15
C GLY A 242 -14.79 14.34 16.22
N MET A 243 -14.08 13.33 15.72
CA MET A 243 -14.64 12.25 14.91
C MET A 243 -15.65 11.41 15.70
N LEU A 244 -15.36 11.06 16.95
CA LEU A 244 -16.27 10.31 17.82
C LEU A 244 -17.53 11.11 18.16
N ILE A 245 -17.40 12.42 18.44
CA ILE A 245 -18.53 13.32 18.65
C ILE A 245 -19.39 13.40 17.39
N LEU A 246 -18.78 13.60 16.22
CA LEU A 246 -19.51 13.66 14.96
C LEU A 246 -20.23 12.34 14.66
N ALA A 247 -19.56 11.20 14.85
CA ALA A 247 -20.16 9.88 14.71
C ALA A 247 -21.33 9.68 15.69
N GLY A 248 -21.17 10.11 16.95
CA GLY A 248 -22.22 10.07 17.97
C GLY A 248 -23.42 10.95 17.62
N LEU A 249 -23.18 12.16 17.10
CA LEU A 249 -24.22 13.07 16.62
C LEU A 249 -24.99 12.48 15.42
N ILE A 250 -24.27 11.88 14.46
CA ILE A 250 -24.89 11.18 13.33
C ILE A 250 -25.72 10.01 13.84
N TYR A 251 -25.16 9.19 14.73
CA TYR A 251 -25.86 8.04 15.33
C TYR A 251 -27.14 8.49 16.05
N TRP A 252 -27.03 9.51 16.92
CA TRP A 252 -28.15 10.09 17.65
C TRP A 252 -29.20 10.70 16.71
N ARG A 253 -28.79 11.38 15.64
CA ARG A 253 -29.73 11.93 14.64
C ARG A 253 -30.49 10.83 13.89
N LEU A 254 -29.82 9.72 13.56
CA LEU A 254 -30.41 8.61 12.82
C LEU A 254 -31.29 7.71 13.70
N HIS A 255 -30.90 7.47 14.95
CA HIS A 255 -31.55 6.50 15.85
C HIS A 255 -32.35 7.13 16.98
N GLY A 256 -32.06 8.38 17.37
CA GLY A 256 -32.72 9.08 18.47
C GLY A 256 -34.17 9.50 18.18
N ARG A 257 -34.64 9.40 16.94
CA ARG A 257 -36.00 9.79 16.55
C ARG A 257 -37.07 8.70 16.72
N GLY A 258 -36.77 7.57 17.36
CA GLY A 258 -37.76 6.49 17.53
C GLY A 258 -38.26 5.90 16.20
N ASN A 259 -37.51 6.09 15.12
CA ASN A 259 -37.84 5.56 13.81
C ASN A 259 -37.94 4.04 13.90
N ARG A 260 -39.12 3.48 13.60
CA ARG A 260 -39.30 2.03 13.49
C ARG A 260 -38.41 1.53 12.35
N ILE A 261 -37.41 0.72 12.68
CA ILE A 261 -36.54 0.06 11.69
C ILE A 261 -37.36 -1.03 11.01
N LEU A 262 -37.85 -0.77 9.80
CA LEU A 262 -38.49 -1.76 8.95
C LEU A 262 -37.41 -2.56 8.21
N ARG A 263 -37.32 -3.86 8.49
CA ARG A 263 -36.48 -4.79 7.72
C ARG A 263 -37.31 -5.33 6.56
N GLY A 264 -36.99 -4.92 5.35
CA GLY A 264 -37.63 -5.38 4.12
C GLY A 264 -36.63 -5.91 3.12
N ALA A 265 -37.12 -6.41 1.99
CA ALA A 265 -36.27 -6.72 0.86
C ALA A 265 -35.51 -5.45 0.41
N VAL A 266 -34.24 -5.61 0.05
CA VAL A 266 -33.44 -4.52 -0.50
C VAL A 266 -34.09 -4.04 -1.80
N TRP A 267 -34.11 -2.73 -2.02
CA TRP A 267 -34.63 -2.15 -3.25
C TRP A 267 -33.89 -2.73 -4.48
N SER A 268 -34.62 -3.50 -5.28
CA SER A 268 -34.12 -4.16 -6.50
C SER A 268 -34.59 -3.46 -7.77
N CYS A 269 -35.01 -2.18 -7.70
CA CYS A 269 -35.65 -1.47 -8.80
C CYS A 269 -36.86 -2.22 -9.40
N GLY A 270 -37.62 -2.94 -8.56
CA GLY A 270 -38.76 -3.75 -8.99
C GLY A 270 -38.40 -5.11 -9.60
N HIS A 271 -37.13 -5.53 -9.52
CA HIS A 271 -36.69 -6.84 -10.00
C HIS A 271 -36.85 -7.93 -8.93
N ALA A 272 -36.74 -9.20 -9.36
CA ALA A 272 -36.63 -10.35 -8.47
C ALA A 272 -35.49 -10.17 -7.41
N PRO A 273 -35.47 -10.95 -6.32
CA PRO A 273 -34.48 -10.82 -5.25
C PRO A 273 -33.05 -10.78 -5.81
N LEU A 274 -32.26 -9.81 -5.34
CA LEU A 274 -30.88 -9.62 -5.80
C LEU A 274 -30.05 -10.87 -5.49
N SER A 275 -29.41 -11.42 -6.53
CA SER A 275 -28.51 -12.57 -6.41
C SER A 275 -27.05 -12.13 -6.23
N PRO A 276 -26.16 -13.01 -5.70
CA PRO A 276 -24.73 -12.71 -5.59
C PRO A 276 -24.02 -12.45 -6.92
N ARG A 277 -24.68 -12.71 -8.05
CA ARG A 277 -24.16 -12.41 -9.40
C ARG A 277 -24.40 -10.96 -9.83
N MET A 278 -25.35 -10.27 -9.18
CA MET A 278 -25.75 -8.90 -9.54
C MET A 278 -24.94 -7.81 -8.81
N GLN A 279 -24.11 -8.18 -7.84
CA GLN A 279 -23.23 -7.25 -7.12
C GLN A 279 -21.90 -7.01 -7.85
N TYR A 280 -21.26 -5.87 -7.56
CA TYR A 280 -19.95 -5.54 -8.11
C TYR A 280 -18.93 -6.65 -7.84
N THR A 281 -18.10 -6.95 -8.83
CA THR A 281 -16.96 -7.86 -8.73
C THR A 281 -15.70 -7.06 -8.48
N SER A 282 -14.61 -7.71 -8.06
CA SER A 282 -13.33 -6.99 -7.90
C SER A 282 -12.89 -6.40 -9.25
N THR A 283 -13.13 -7.12 -10.34
CA THR A 283 -12.78 -6.70 -11.69
C THR A 283 -13.62 -5.49 -12.12
N SER A 284 -14.94 -5.52 -11.95
CA SER A 284 -15.81 -4.39 -12.34
C SER A 284 -15.56 -3.14 -11.50
N PHE A 285 -15.30 -3.30 -10.19
CA PHE A 285 -14.94 -2.15 -9.33
C PHE A 285 -13.68 -1.43 -9.84
N SER A 286 -12.68 -2.18 -10.29
CA SER A 286 -11.43 -1.59 -10.80
C SER A 286 -11.47 -1.14 -12.27
N GLN A 287 -12.57 -1.38 -13.00
CA GLN A 287 -12.64 -1.14 -14.44
C GLN A 287 -12.47 0.34 -14.83
N PRO A 288 -13.06 1.33 -14.14
CA PRO A 288 -12.82 2.75 -14.46
C PRO A 288 -11.35 3.14 -14.36
N LEU A 289 -10.67 2.74 -13.29
CA LEU A 289 -9.25 3.00 -13.09
C LEU A 289 -8.39 2.33 -14.17
N LYS A 290 -8.69 1.06 -14.51
CA LYS A 290 -8.00 0.35 -15.59
C LYS A 290 -8.15 1.06 -16.94
N ARG A 291 -9.30 1.69 -17.20
CA ARG A 291 -9.55 2.43 -18.44
C ARG A 291 -8.76 3.73 -18.51
N ILE A 292 -8.73 4.50 -17.41
CA ILE A 292 -7.96 5.74 -17.28
C ILE A 292 -6.45 5.46 -17.49
N PHE A 293 -5.94 4.41 -16.85
CA PHE A 293 -4.52 4.04 -16.94
C PHE A 293 -4.22 2.99 -18.01
N SER A 294 -5.10 2.84 -19.01
CA SER A 294 -4.96 1.80 -20.05
C SER A 294 -3.67 1.96 -20.88
N GLY A 295 -3.26 3.21 -21.17
CA GLY A 295 -2.00 3.51 -21.83
C GLY A 295 -0.75 3.15 -21.01
N ALA A 296 -0.86 3.18 -19.68
CA ALA A 296 0.24 2.81 -18.79
C ALA A 296 0.33 1.30 -18.56
N TYR A 297 -0.79 0.59 -18.44
CA TYR A 297 -0.80 -0.85 -18.10
C TYR A 297 -0.95 -1.80 -19.29
N LEU A 298 -1.34 -1.32 -20.47
CA LEU A 298 -1.56 -2.11 -21.69
C LEU A 298 -2.29 -3.45 -21.41
N PRO A 299 -3.54 -3.41 -20.88
CA PRO A 299 -4.26 -4.62 -20.50
C PRO A 299 -4.62 -5.47 -21.72
N GLU A 300 -4.33 -6.77 -21.66
CA GLU A 300 -4.81 -7.77 -22.62
C GLU A 300 -6.20 -8.24 -22.17
N VAL A 301 -7.23 -7.92 -22.96
CA VAL A 301 -8.61 -8.31 -22.68
C VAL A 301 -8.97 -9.48 -23.59
N HIS A 302 -9.23 -10.63 -22.99
CA HIS A 302 -9.78 -11.79 -23.67
C HIS A 302 -11.26 -11.90 -23.34
N GLU A 303 -12.10 -11.65 -24.35
CA GLU A 303 -13.55 -11.82 -24.27
C GLU A 303 -13.93 -13.10 -25.02
N GLY A 304 -14.47 -14.07 -24.29
CA GLY A 304 -14.98 -15.32 -24.85
C GLY A 304 -16.49 -15.37 -24.71
N THR A 305 -17.21 -15.16 -25.81
CA THR A 305 -18.67 -15.29 -25.84
C THR A 305 -19.02 -16.69 -26.33
N ARG A 306 -19.63 -17.51 -25.46
CA ARG A 306 -20.22 -18.79 -25.86
C ARG A 306 -21.68 -18.55 -26.23
N TYR A 307 -21.95 -18.63 -27.53
CA TYR A 307 -23.30 -18.61 -28.08
C TYR A 307 -23.96 -19.98 -27.89
N GLY A 308 -25.28 -19.98 -27.72
CA GLY A 308 -26.10 -21.18 -27.81
C GLY A 308 -26.26 -21.66 -29.25
N VAL A 309 -27.25 -22.52 -29.47
CA VAL A 309 -27.60 -23.07 -30.80
C VAL A 309 -27.91 -21.96 -31.81
N HIS A 310 -28.43 -20.81 -31.35
CA HIS A 310 -28.66 -19.63 -32.18
C HIS A 310 -27.62 -18.54 -31.87
N PRO A 311 -27.00 -17.89 -32.89
CA PRO A 311 -25.98 -16.83 -32.71
C PRO A 311 -26.44 -15.60 -31.91
N LEU A 312 -27.75 -15.43 -31.72
CA LEU A 312 -28.34 -14.32 -30.96
C LEU A 312 -28.55 -14.65 -29.47
N VAL A 313 -28.41 -15.92 -29.08
CA VAL A 313 -28.61 -16.36 -27.69
C VAL A 313 -27.25 -16.55 -27.04
N VAL A 314 -26.81 -15.56 -26.27
CA VAL A 314 -25.55 -15.64 -25.51
C VAL A 314 -25.78 -16.44 -24.23
N HIS A 315 -25.14 -17.60 -24.11
CA HIS A 315 -25.28 -18.46 -22.93
C HIS A 315 -24.28 -18.08 -21.82
N THR A 316 -23.06 -17.69 -22.18
CA THR A 316 -22.03 -17.33 -21.20
C THR A 316 -21.07 -16.34 -21.83
N VAL A 317 -20.85 -15.22 -21.13
CA VAL A 317 -19.76 -14.29 -21.43
C VAL A 317 -18.66 -14.55 -20.41
N VAL A 318 -17.50 -15.00 -20.90
CA VAL A 318 -16.30 -15.14 -20.07
C VAL A 318 -15.42 -13.93 -20.34
N TYR A 319 -15.15 -13.15 -19.30
CA TYR A 319 -14.32 -11.97 -19.36
C TYR A 319 -13.03 -12.21 -18.58
N ALA A 320 -11.89 -12.28 -19.28
CA ALA A 320 -10.59 -12.46 -18.67
C ALA A 320 -9.68 -11.27 -19.01
N VAL A 321 -9.24 -10.54 -17.99
CA VAL A 321 -8.29 -9.44 -18.16
C VAL A 321 -6.95 -9.88 -17.63
N HIS A 322 -5.96 -9.92 -18.51
CA HIS A 322 -4.57 -10.15 -18.14
C HIS A 322 -3.82 -8.82 -18.17
N ILE A 323 -3.23 -8.43 -17.04
CA ILE A 323 -2.32 -7.27 -16.99
C ILE A 323 -0.92 -7.84 -17.04
N GLY A 324 -0.21 -7.61 -18.14
CA GLY A 324 1.19 -7.99 -18.29
C GLY A 324 2.10 -7.06 -17.46
N ASP A 325 3.20 -7.59 -16.95
CA ASP A 325 4.25 -6.77 -16.35
C ASP A 325 5.13 -6.17 -17.47
N LEU A 326 4.96 -4.87 -17.68
CA LEU A 326 5.70 -4.10 -18.69
C LEU A 326 7.21 -4.08 -18.43
N PHE A 327 7.62 -3.93 -17.17
CA PHE A 327 9.03 -3.93 -16.79
C PHE A 327 9.61 -5.32 -16.99
N TYR A 328 8.89 -6.37 -16.62
CA TYR A 328 9.34 -7.73 -16.89
C TYR A 328 9.56 -7.97 -18.39
N ARG A 329 8.59 -7.62 -19.23
CA ARG A 329 8.67 -7.87 -20.68
C ARG A 329 9.69 -6.97 -21.40
N ARG A 330 9.82 -5.70 -21.02
CA ARG A 330 10.68 -4.71 -21.72
C ARG A 330 12.07 -4.57 -21.14
N LEU A 331 12.26 -4.84 -19.85
CA LEU A 331 13.55 -4.65 -19.17
C LEU A 331 14.16 -5.99 -18.77
N TYR A 332 13.48 -6.79 -17.94
CA TYR A 332 14.07 -8.02 -17.39
C TYR A 332 14.24 -9.13 -18.42
N LEU A 333 13.23 -9.37 -19.28
CA LEU A 333 13.27 -10.44 -20.26
C LEU A 333 14.39 -10.25 -21.30
N PRO A 334 14.61 -9.05 -21.88
CA PRO A 334 15.76 -8.82 -22.75
C PRO A 334 17.10 -9.00 -22.03
N ILE A 335 17.24 -8.49 -20.80
CA ILE A 335 18.47 -8.68 -20.01
C ILE A 335 18.72 -10.17 -19.78
N GLY A 336 17.71 -10.92 -19.33
CA GLY A 336 17.83 -12.36 -19.09
C GLY A 336 18.21 -13.14 -20.36
N ARG A 337 17.62 -12.79 -21.51
CA ARG A 337 17.99 -13.38 -22.80
C ARG A 337 19.44 -13.06 -23.19
N ILE A 338 19.87 -11.81 -23.03
CA ILE A 338 21.25 -11.40 -23.31
C ILE A 338 22.22 -12.17 -22.39
N THR A 339 21.91 -12.26 -21.10
CA THR A 339 22.73 -13.02 -20.14
C THR A 339 22.82 -14.49 -20.51
N GLN A 340 21.71 -15.12 -20.92
CA GLN A 340 21.70 -16.50 -21.39
C GLN A 340 22.54 -16.68 -22.66
N ILE A 341 22.39 -15.78 -23.65
CA ILE A 341 23.18 -15.82 -24.88
C ILE A 341 24.68 -15.71 -24.58
N ILE A 342 25.07 -14.81 -23.67
CA ILE A 342 26.48 -14.67 -23.26
C ILE A 342 26.97 -15.93 -22.54
N ALA A 343 26.16 -16.48 -21.62
CA ALA A 343 26.52 -17.69 -20.88
C ALA A 343 26.69 -18.89 -21.81
N ASP A 344 25.75 -19.11 -22.74
CA ASP A 344 25.80 -20.19 -23.72
C ASP A 344 27.02 -20.03 -24.65
N ARG A 345 27.35 -18.79 -25.04
CA ARG A 345 28.54 -18.52 -25.84
C ARG A 345 29.83 -18.81 -25.08
N LEU A 346 29.92 -18.41 -23.82
CA LEU A 346 31.09 -18.70 -22.98
C LEU A 346 31.23 -20.19 -22.71
N ALA A 347 30.13 -20.90 -22.45
CA ALA A 347 30.14 -22.35 -22.27
C ALA A 347 30.64 -23.06 -23.54
N TYR A 348 30.17 -22.65 -24.70
CA TYR A 348 30.65 -23.17 -25.99
C TYR A 348 32.15 -22.94 -26.21
N GLU A 349 32.67 -21.76 -25.85
CA GLU A 349 34.11 -21.48 -25.99
C GLU A 349 34.97 -22.28 -24.98
N HIS A 350 34.43 -22.64 -23.80
CA HIS A 350 35.12 -23.51 -22.82
C HIS A 350 35.14 -24.99 -23.22
N GLU A 351 34.24 -25.45 -24.08
CA GLU A 351 34.26 -26.82 -24.62
C GLU A 351 35.19 -26.97 -25.84
N ARG A 352 35.80 -25.88 -26.32
CA ARG A 352 36.82 -25.97 -27.37
C ARG A 352 38.09 -26.62 -26.80
N GLY A 353 38.53 -27.69 -27.45
CA GLY A 353 39.60 -28.59 -26.98
C GLY A 353 40.89 -27.91 -26.51
N MET A 354 41.78 -28.70 -25.88
CA MET A 354 42.94 -28.25 -25.08
C MET A 354 43.78 -27.08 -25.67
N HIS A 355 43.87 -26.96 -27.00
CA HIS A 355 44.59 -25.86 -27.66
C HIS A 355 43.99 -24.46 -27.40
N ALA A 356 42.67 -24.35 -27.26
CA ALA A 356 42.01 -23.08 -26.94
C ALA A 356 42.34 -22.62 -25.51
N TYR A 357 42.37 -23.55 -24.56
CA TYR A 357 42.78 -23.26 -23.18
C TYR A 357 44.22 -22.74 -23.09
N LEU A 358 45.16 -23.37 -23.81
CA LEU A 358 46.54 -22.90 -23.83
C LEU A 358 46.66 -21.49 -24.42
N ALA A 359 45.89 -21.18 -25.47
CA ALA A 359 45.85 -19.84 -26.04
C ALA A 359 45.28 -18.81 -25.05
N TYR A 360 44.23 -19.14 -24.30
CA TYR A 360 43.67 -18.27 -23.26
C TYR A 360 44.65 -18.03 -22.10
N ILE A 361 45.35 -19.06 -21.63
CA ILE A 361 46.37 -18.93 -20.59
C ILE A 361 47.50 -18.01 -21.07
N PHE A 362 48.03 -18.25 -22.28
CA PHE A 362 49.11 -17.45 -22.83
C PHE A 362 48.71 -15.97 -23.01
N SER A 363 47.53 -15.71 -23.57
CA SER A 363 47.03 -14.33 -23.74
C SER A 363 46.72 -13.63 -22.42
N THR A 364 46.22 -14.36 -21.42
CA THR A 364 46.02 -13.82 -20.06
C THR A 364 47.34 -13.46 -19.40
N ILE A 365 48.37 -14.32 -19.50
CA ILE A 365 49.71 -14.03 -18.98
C ILE A 365 50.31 -12.81 -19.66
N LEU A 366 50.18 -12.69 -20.99
CA LEU A 366 50.67 -11.53 -21.74
C LEU A 366 49.99 -10.23 -21.30
N LEU A 367 48.67 -10.25 -21.12
CA LEU A 367 47.89 -9.10 -20.64
C LEU A 367 48.28 -8.69 -19.22
N LEU A 368 48.47 -9.65 -18.31
CA LEU A 368 48.92 -9.37 -16.95
C LEU A 368 50.34 -8.80 -16.92
N LEU A 369 51.24 -9.32 -17.76
CA LEU A 369 52.60 -8.78 -17.90
C LEU A 369 52.58 -7.34 -18.40
N LEU A 370 51.76 -7.03 -19.41
CA LEU A 370 51.59 -5.65 -19.91
C LEU A 370 51.00 -4.72 -18.85
N TRP A 371 50.11 -5.22 -18.01
CA TRP A 371 49.50 -4.44 -16.93
C TRP A 371 50.48 -4.17 -15.77
N VAL A 372 51.37 -5.12 -15.45
CA VAL A 372 52.39 -4.97 -14.39
C VAL A 372 53.58 -4.12 -14.83
N VAL A 373 53.83 -4.02 -16.14
CA VAL A 373 54.92 -3.19 -16.72
C VAL A 373 54.50 -1.71 -16.87
N GLN A 374 53.21 -1.38 -16.71
CA GLN A 374 52.73 -0.01 -16.51
C GLN A 374 52.74 0.36 -15.02
#